data_AF-A0A1I1XVY9-F1
#
_entry.id   AF-A0A1I1XVY9-F1
#
_cell.length_a   1.000
_cell.length_b   1.000
_cell.length_c   1.000
_cell.angle_alpha   90.00
_cell.angle_beta   90.00
_cell.angle_gamma   90.00
#
_symmetry.space_group_name_H-M   'P 1'
#
loop_
_entity.id
_entity.type
_entity.pdbx_description
1 polymer ?
#
loop_
_entity_poly.entity_id
_entity_poly.type
_entity_poly.pdbx_seq_one_letter_code
_entity_poly.pdbx_strand_id
1 'polypeptide(L)'
;MIEASLATQYGIRIRQHPDMPWDEFCNYVAGIMPETPLGAVVAIRAEKDPKAIRAFGPDQRRIHSEWRKRGATRKLDDPVKLDMEMQNFELTMARLFGGGGG
;
A
#
# COMPACT_ATOMS: atom_id res chain seq x y z
N MET A 1 13.14 -6.33 -6.62
CA MET A 1 12.17 -6.85 -5.61
C MET A 1 11.49 -8.12 -6.12
N ILE A 2 10.86 -8.10 -7.29
CA ILE A 2 10.27 -9.31 -7.90
C ILE A 2 11.36 -10.37 -8.13
N GLU A 3 12.46 -10.03 -8.82
CA GLU A 3 13.59 -10.97 -9.06
C GLU A 3 14.16 -11.57 -7.76
N ALA A 4 14.31 -10.75 -6.71
CA ALA A 4 14.76 -11.25 -5.40
C ALA A 4 13.76 -12.24 -4.78
N SER A 5 12.46 -12.01 -4.97
CA SER A 5 11.41 -12.89 -4.44
C SER A 5 11.35 -14.22 -5.20
N LEU A 6 11.51 -14.17 -6.52
CA LEU A 6 11.63 -15.36 -7.35
C LEU A 6 12.88 -16.17 -6.99
N ALA A 7 14.01 -15.50 -6.75
CA ALA A 7 15.24 -16.16 -6.30
C ALA A 7 15.10 -16.76 -4.90
N THR A 8 14.43 -16.08 -3.96
CA THR A 8 14.19 -16.59 -2.60
C THR A 8 13.29 -17.82 -2.61
N GLN A 9 12.21 -17.82 -3.39
CA GLN A 9 11.21 -18.88 -3.34
C GLN A 9 11.51 -20.06 -4.28
N TYR A 10 11.94 -19.77 -5.51
CA TYR A 10 12.12 -20.79 -6.55
C TYR A 10 13.61 -21.06 -6.86
N GLY A 11 14.54 -20.29 -6.28
CA GLY A 11 15.96 -20.43 -6.57
C GLY A 11 16.37 -19.96 -7.98
N ILE A 12 15.46 -19.33 -8.73
CA ILE A 12 15.70 -18.92 -10.12
C ILE A 12 16.17 -17.47 -10.21
N ARG A 13 17.08 -17.20 -11.15
CA ARG A 13 17.41 -15.84 -11.59
C ARG A 13 16.90 -15.65 -13.00
N ILE A 14 15.87 -14.82 -13.18
CA ILE A 14 15.19 -14.64 -14.48
C ILE A 14 16.18 -14.34 -15.62
N ARG A 15 17.24 -13.55 -15.36
CA ARG A 15 18.25 -13.22 -16.37
C ARG A 15 19.05 -14.42 -16.91
N GLN A 16 19.03 -15.56 -16.22
CA GLN A 16 19.69 -16.80 -16.65
C GLN A 16 18.78 -17.67 -17.53
N HIS A 17 17.51 -17.29 -17.70
CA HIS A 17 16.52 -18.00 -18.50
C HIS A 17 16.00 -17.09 -19.62
N PRO A 18 16.81 -16.81 -20.66
CA PRO A 18 16.42 -15.91 -21.74
C PRO A 18 15.24 -16.43 -22.56
N ASP A 19 15.05 -17.75 -22.59
CA ASP A 19 14.00 -18.43 -23.38
C ASP A 19 12.75 -18.75 -22.55
N MET A 20 12.59 -18.16 -21.35
CA MET A 20 11.42 -18.39 -20.50
C MET A 20 10.14 -17.83 -21.17
N PRO A 21 9.12 -18.67 -21.38
CA PRO A 21 7.81 -18.21 -21.85
C PRO A 21 7.19 -17.18 -20.90
N TRP A 22 6.51 -16.17 -21.47
CA TRP A 22 5.92 -15.09 -20.68
C TRP A 22 4.83 -15.59 -19.71
N ASP A 23 4.03 -16.56 -20.13
CA ASP A 23 3.02 -17.22 -19.32
C ASP A 23 3.64 -17.98 -18.14
N GLU A 24 4.78 -18.65 -18.35
CA GLU A 24 5.52 -19.30 -17.27
C GLU A 24 6.03 -18.27 -16.24
N PHE A 25 6.60 -17.15 -16.72
CA PHE A 25 6.98 -16.05 -15.83
C PHE A 25 5.79 -15.52 -15.02
N CYS A 26 4.63 -15.31 -15.66
CA CYS A 26 3.42 -14.89 -14.98
C CYS A 26 2.97 -15.90 -13.91
N ASN A 27 3.06 -17.20 -14.19
CA ASN A 27 2.74 -18.25 -13.22
C ASN A 27 3.63 -18.17 -11.97
N TYR A 28 4.95 -17.99 -12.15
CA TYR A 28 5.86 -17.84 -11.01
C TYR A 28 5.55 -16.59 -10.18
N VAL A 29 5.27 -15.46 -10.83
CA VAL A 29 4.94 -14.20 -10.15
C VAL A 29 3.60 -14.30 -9.41
N ALA A 30 2.59 -14.93 -10.01
CA ALA A 30 1.29 -15.15 -9.40
C ALA A 30 1.36 -16.08 -8.17
N GLY A 31 2.30 -17.02 -8.18
CA GLY A 31 2.56 -17.94 -7.07
C GLY A 31 3.47 -17.39 -5.95
N ILE A 32 3.83 -16.10 -5.95
CA ILE A 32 4.70 -15.54 -4.91
C ILE A 32 4.02 -15.60 -3.55
N MET A 33 4.72 -16.17 -2.58
CA MET A 33 4.26 -16.38 -1.22
C MET A 33 4.56 -15.16 -0.31
N PRO A 34 3.85 -15.02 0.83
CA PRO A 34 4.07 -13.93 1.79
C PRO A 34 5.49 -13.86 2.37
N GLU A 35 6.15 -15.00 2.55
CA GLU A 35 7.52 -15.15 3.08
C GLU A 35 8.62 -14.79 2.07
N THR A 36 8.37 -13.80 1.21
CA THR A 36 9.31 -13.29 0.23
C THR A 36 9.53 -11.78 0.43
N PRO A 37 10.62 -11.19 -0.11
CA PRO A 37 10.81 -9.74 -0.05
C PRO A 37 9.63 -8.92 -0.60
N LEU A 38 8.98 -9.39 -1.68
CA LEU A 38 7.76 -8.77 -2.19
C LEU A 38 6.59 -8.99 -1.23
N GLY A 39 6.39 -10.21 -0.74
CA GLY A 39 5.34 -10.55 0.21
C GLY A 39 5.40 -9.72 1.49
N ALA A 40 6.60 -9.51 2.05
CA ALA A 40 6.82 -8.67 3.22
C ALA A 40 6.41 -7.21 2.97
N VAL A 41 6.77 -6.63 1.83
CA VAL A 41 6.36 -5.25 1.47
C VAL A 41 4.85 -5.16 1.28
N VAL A 42 4.23 -6.16 0.64
CA VAL A 42 2.78 -6.21 0.46
C VAL A 42 2.08 -6.31 1.81
N ALA A 43 2.55 -7.15 2.72
CA ALA A 43 2.03 -7.28 4.07
C ALA A 43 2.09 -5.95 4.84
N ILE A 44 3.25 -5.28 4.82
CA ILE A 44 3.40 -3.96 5.44
C ILE A 44 2.39 -2.96 4.87
N ARG A 45 2.20 -2.92 3.55
CA ARG A 45 1.28 -1.98 2.90
C ARG A 45 -0.20 -2.30 3.13
N ALA A 46 -0.53 -3.58 3.27
CA ALA A 46 -1.89 -4.08 3.47
C ALA A 46 -2.34 -4.01 4.94
N GLU A 47 -1.40 -3.82 5.88
CA GLU A 47 -1.69 -3.78 7.31
C GLU A 47 -2.67 -2.66 7.69
N LYS A 48 -3.65 -3.03 8.52
CA LYS A 48 -4.72 -2.16 9.01
C LYS A 48 -4.85 -2.16 10.53
N ASP A 49 -4.30 -3.15 11.24
CA ASP A 49 -4.36 -3.20 12.71
C ASP A 49 -3.49 -2.08 13.32
N PRO A 50 -4.09 -1.12 14.08
CA PRO A 50 -3.33 -0.06 14.73
C PRO A 50 -2.31 -0.55 15.76
N LYS A 51 -2.48 -1.75 16.34
CA LYS A 51 -1.48 -2.33 17.25
C LYS A 51 -0.25 -2.81 16.48
N ALA A 52 -0.46 -3.58 15.40
CA ALA A 52 0.60 -4.02 14.51
C ALA A 52 1.39 -2.83 13.91
N ILE A 53 0.69 -1.81 13.40
CA ILE A 53 1.32 -0.62 12.81
C ILE A 53 2.16 0.15 13.84
N ARG A 54 1.74 0.22 15.10
CA ARG A 54 2.51 0.88 16.17
C ARG A 54 3.81 0.13 16.48
N ALA A 55 3.80 -1.19 16.36
CA ALA A 55 4.97 -2.05 16.57
C ALA A 55 5.99 -2.01 15.41
N PHE A 56 5.65 -1.42 14.27
CA PHE A 56 6.53 -1.37 13.10
C PHE A 56 7.88 -0.71 13.39
N GLY A 57 8.94 -1.24 12.79
CA GLY A 57 10.25 -0.58 12.75
C GLY A 57 10.24 0.69 11.87
N PRO A 58 11.31 1.51 11.90
CA PRO A 58 11.42 2.72 11.09
C PRO A 58 11.18 2.50 9.60
N ASP A 59 11.78 1.46 9.01
CA ASP A 59 11.61 1.15 7.59
C ASP A 59 10.21 0.68 7.22
N GLN A 60 9.59 -0.15 8.06
CA GLN A 60 8.21 -0.60 7.86
C GLN A 60 7.24 0.59 7.91
N ARG A 61 7.42 1.51 8.87
CA ARG A 61 6.65 2.76 8.96
C ARG A 61 6.83 3.64 7.73
N ARG A 62 8.07 3.77 7.23
CA ARG A 62 8.36 4.50 5.99
C ARG A 62 7.62 3.89 4.80
N ILE A 63 7.69 2.57 4.61
CA ILE A 63 7.01 1.88 3.51
C ILE A 63 5.48 2.05 3.59
N HIS A 64 4.90 1.90 4.79
CA HIS A 64 3.45 2.05 5.02
C HIS A 64 2.98 3.48 4.77
N SER A 65 3.67 4.47 5.35
CA SER A 65 3.30 5.88 5.20
C SER A 65 3.41 6.37 3.76
N GLU A 66 4.48 6.03 3.04
CA GLU A 66 4.65 6.36 1.63
C GLU A 66 3.54 5.75 0.75
N TRP A 67 3.13 4.52 1.04
CA TRP A 67 2.01 3.89 0.34
C TRP A 67 0.68 4.62 0.59
N ARG A 68 0.39 5.01 1.84
CA ARG A 68 -0.81 5.78 2.16
C ARG A 68 -0.82 7.16 1.54
N LYS A 69 0.33 7.86 1.51
CA LYS A 69 0.47 9.16 0.82
C LYS A 69 0.09 9.04 -0.65
N ARG A 70 0.61 8.03 -1.36
CA ARG A 70 0.25 7.78 -2.77
C ARG A 70 -1.24 7.49 -2.98
N GLY A 71 -1.88 6.83 -2.02
CA GLY A 71 -3.33 6.63 -2.04
C GLY A 71 -4.11 7.93 -1.83
N ALA A 72 -3.64 8.78 -0.92
CA ALA A 72 -4.23 10.09 -0.65
C ALA A 72 -4.09 11.05 -1.83
N THR A 73 -2.91 11.13 -2.45
CA THR A 73 -2.68 11.98 -3.63
C THR A 73 -3.63 11.62 -4.77
N ARG A 74 -3.88 10.33 -5.02
CA ARG A 74 -4.84 9.88 -6.04
C ARG A 74 -6.28 10.30 -5.77
N LYS A 75 -6.65 10.57 -4.51
CA LYS A 75 -7.99 11.09 -4.20
C LYS A 75 -8.15 12.57 -4.56
N LEU A 76 -7.04 13.29 -4.73
CA LEU A 76 -7.05 14.70 -5.14
C LEU A 76 -7.32 14.86 -6.64
N ASP A 77 -7.25 13.78 -7.42
CA ASP A 77 -7.48 13.80 -8.87
C ASP A 77 -8.97 13.94 -9.24
N ASP A 78 -9.88 13.84 -8.27
CA ASP A 78 -11.33 14.05 -8.43
C ASP A 78 -11.77 15.31 -7.67
N PRO A 79 -11.76 16.49 -8.33
CA PRO A 79 -12.05 17.77 -7.68
C PRO A 79 -13.50 17.89 -7.20
N VAL A 80 -14.45 17.25 -7.89
CA VAL A 80 -15.88 17.30 -7.53
C VAL A 80 -16.10 16.55 -6.22
N LYS A 81 -15.52 15.36 -6.10
CA LYS A 81 -15.58 14.58 -4.86
C LYS A 81 -14.86 15.27 -3.72
N LEU A 82 -13.71 15.88 -3.99
CA LEU A 82 -12.95 16.63 -2.99
C LEU A 82 -13.76 17.80 -2.41
N ASP A 83 -14.42 18.58 -3.27
CA ASP A 83 -15.24 19.70 -2.83
C ASP A 83 -16.43 19.26 -1.97
N MET A 84 -17.11 18.18 -2.38
CA MET A 84 -18.19 17.58 -1.58
C MET A 84 -17.70 17.09 -0.20
N GLU A 85 -16.51 16.47 -0.14
CA GLU A 85 -15.89 16.04 1.11
C GLU A 85 -15.52 17.24 2.01
N MET A 86 -15.04 18.36 1.44
CA MET A 86 -14.76 19.60 2.18
C MET A 86 -16.02 20.24 2.76
N GLN A 87 -17.10 20.37 1.98
CA GLN A 87 -18.37 20.94 2.46
C GLN A 87 -18.95 20.10 3.62
N ASN A 88 -18.90 18.77 3.50
CA ASN A 88 -19.32 17.87 4.58
C ASN A 88 -18.46 18.04 5.85
N PHE A 89 -17.16 18.25 5.68
CA PHE A 89 -16.26 18.51 6.79
C PHE A 89 -16.60 19.84 7.49
N GLU A 90 -16.82 20.91 6.75
CA GLU A 90 -17.22 22.23 7.27
C GLU A 90 -18.52 22.14 8.09
N LEU A 91 -19.55 21.48 7.54
CA LEU A 91 -20.82 21.25 8.23
C LEU A 91 -20.64 20.46 9.54
N THR A 92 -19.77 19.45 9.54
CA THR A 92 -19.49 18.64 10.72
C THR A 92 -18.77 19.47 11.79
N MET A 93 -17.78 20.27 11.40
CA MET A 93 -17.05 21.15 12.33
C MET A 93 -17.95 22.24 12.91
N ALA A 94 -18.82 22.86 12.10
CA ALA A 94 -19.80 23.83 12.56
C ALA A 94 -20.77 23.22 13.59
N ARG A 95 -21.20 21.96 13.40
CA ARG A 95 -22.04 21.26 14.40
C ARG A 95 -21.31 20.96 15.70
N LEU A 96 -20.04 20.53 15.62
CA LEU A 96 -19.26 20.15 16.79
C LEU A 96 -18.81 21.34 17.63
N PHE A 97 -18.47 22.47 17.00
CA PHE A 97 -17.83 23.61 17.66
C PHE A 97 -18.62 24.93 17.57
N GLY A 98 -19.66 25.01 16.73
CA GLY A 98 -20.49 26.21 16.56
C GLY A 98 -21.62 26.37 17.57
N GLY A 99 -21.83 25.41 18.47
CA GLY A 99 -22.87 25.44 19.52
C GLY A 99 -22.45 26.06 20.86
N GLY A 100 -21.21 26.55 20.99
CA GLY A 100 -20.70 27.19 22.20
C GLY A 100 -21.01 28.68 22.25
N GLY A 101 -22.28 29.04 22.41
CA GLY A 101 -22.74 30.42 22.54
C GLY A 101 -24.10 30.48 23.23
N GLY A 102 -24.10 30.26 24.55
CA GLY A 102 -25.21 30.44 25.47
C GLY A 102 -24.68 30.84 26.83
#